data_AF-A0A438VE00-F1
#
_entry.id   AF-A0A438VE00-F1
#
_cell.length_a   1.000
_cell.length_b   1.000
_cell.length_c   1.000
_cell.angle_alpha   90.00
_cell.angle_beta   90.00
_cell.angle_gamma   90.00
#
_symmetry.space_group_name_H-M   'P 1'
#
loop_
_entity.id
_entity.type
_entity.pdbx_description
1 polymer ?
#
loop_
_entity_poly.entity_id
_entity_poly.type
_entity_poly.pdbx_seq_one_letter_code
_entity_poly.pdbx_strand_id
1 'polypeptide(L)' 'HSPIVKALIEAASKIQVSVLVELKARFDEESNLHWAKALERAGALVVYGVFKLKVHAKMLVITKKTDNQLRHFT' A
#
# COMPACT_ATOMS: atom_id res chain seq x y z
N HIS A 1 1.82 13.30 -7.42
CA HIS A 1 2.28 12.03 -8.03
C HIS A 1 3.29 11.36 -7.11
N SER A 2 2.94 10.26 -6.44
CA SER A 2 3.84 9.56 -5.51
C SER A 2 4.62 8.46 -6.24
N PRO A 3 5.97 8.47 -6.23
CA PRO A 3 6.78 7.41 -6.86
C PRO A 3 6.57 6.05 -6.18
N ILE A 4 6.25 6.04 -4.87
CA ILE A 4 5.97 4.82 -4.11
C ILE A 4 4.68 4.16 -4.63
N VAL A 5 3.61 4.94 -4.80
CA VAL A 5 2.33 4.40 -5.32
C VAL A 5 2.53 3.81 -6.71
N LYS A 6 3.30 4.47 -7.58
CA LYS A 6 3.61 3.95 -8.91
C LYS A 6 4.34 2.60 -8.83
N ALA A 7 5.39 2.50 -8.00
CA ALA A 7 6.14 1.26 -7.83
C ALA A 7 5.26 0.11 -7.27
N LEU A 8 4.36 0.42 -6.34
CA LEU A 8 3.43 -0.57 -5.78
C LEU A 8 2.40 -1.05 -6.81
N ILE A 9 1.90 -0.17 -7.67
CA ILE A 9 1.01 -0.53 -8.80
C ILE A 9 1.72 -1.51 -9.75
N GLU A 10 2.96 -1.20 -10.14
CA GLU A 10 3.74 -2.08 -11.01
C GLU A 10 4.02 -3.43 -10.33
N ALA A 11 4.32 -3.43 -9.03
CA ALA A 11 4.57 -4.64 -8.25
C ALA A 11 3.32 -5.53 -8.12
N ALA A 12 2.13 -4.94 -7.94
CA ALA A 12 0.88 -5.67 -7.76
C ALA A 12 0.53 -6.59 -8.96
N SER A 13 1.05 -6.26 -10.16
CA SER A 13 0.91 -7.12 -11.34
C SER A 13 1.79 -8.38 -11.34
N LYS A 14 2.76 -8.47 -10.41
CA LYS A 14 3.80 -9.52 -10.39
C LYS A 14 3.89 -10.26 -9.05
N ILE A 15 3.59 -9.58 -7.95
CA ILE A 15 3.70 -10.10 -6.59
C ILE A 15 2.48 -9.69 -5.76
N GLN A 16 2.25 -10.40 -4.66
CA GLN A 16 1.22 -10.00 -3.70
C GLN A 16 1.62 -8.68 -3.02
N VAL A 17 0.73 -7.70 -3.08
CA VAL A 17 0.89 -6.38 -2.47
C VAL A 17 -0.32 -6.09 -1.58
N SER A 18 -0.08 -5.69 -0.33
CA SER A 18 -1.11 -5.20 0.59
C SER A 18 -0.76 -3.77 1.01
N VAL A 19 -1.75 -2.88 0.99
CA VAL A 19 -1.55 -1.46 1.33
C VAL A 19 -2.65 -1.00 2.28
N LEU A 20 -2.26 -0.31 3.35
CA LEU A 20 -3.19 0.43 4.19
C LEU A 20 -3.29 1.88 3.71
N VAL A 21 -4.50 2.34 3.40
CA VAL A 21 -4.76 3.71 2.92
C VAL A 21 -5.72 4.42 3.86
N GLU A 22 -5.31 5.58 4.39
CA GLU A 22 -6.20 6.47 5.12
C GLU A 22 -6.95 7.40 4.17
N LEU A 23 -8.23 7.15 3.94
CA LEU A 23 -9.05 8.02 3.08
C LEU A 23 -9.31 9.38 3.72
N LYS A 24 -9.33 9.46 5.06
CA LYS A 24 -9.69 10.66 5.81
C LYS A 24 -8.46 11.40 6.32
N ALA A 25 -7.59 11.80 5.40
CA ALA A 25 -6.51 12.74 5.66
C ALA A 25 -7.01 14.14 5.32
N ARG A 26 -6.89 15.10 6.26
CA ARG A 26 -7.56 16.43 6.21
C ARG A 26 -7.32 17.26 4.93
N PHE A 27 -6.41 16.85 4.05
CA PHE A 27 -6.03 17.57 2.82
C PHE A 27 -5.84 16.69 1.58
N ASP A 28 -5.96 15.36 1.69
CA ASP A 28 -5.55 14.42 0.62
C ASP A 28 -6.63 13.38 0.26
N GLU A 29 -7.88 13.57 0.71
CA GLU A 29 -8.92 12.54 0.60
C GLU A 29 -9.15 12.08 -0.85
N GLU A 30 -9.21 13.02 -1.79
CA GLU A 30 -9.40 12.72 -3.21
C GLU A 30 -8.20 12.00 -3.83
N SER A 31 -6.98 12.43 -3.49
CA SER A 31 -5.74 11.80 -3.96
C SER A 31 -5.60 10.37 -3.42
N ASN A 32 -5.88 10.17 -2.14
CA ASN A 32 -5.81 8.85 -1.50
C ASN A 32 -6.88 7.91 -2.06
N LEU A 33 -8.10 8.40 -2.34
CA LEU A 33 -9.13 7.62 -3.00
C LEU A 33 -8.74 7.25 -4.43
N HIS A 34 -8.13 8.17 -5.18
CA HIS A 34 -7.65 7.88 -6.53
C HIS A 34 -6.56 6.80 -6.53
N TRP A 35 -5.59 6.90 -5.62
CA TRP A 35 -4.52 5.90 -5.49
C TRP A 35 -5.02 4.56 -5.00
N ALA A 36 -5.94 4.53 -4.04
CA ALA A 36 -6.57 3.30 -3.57
C ALA A 36 -7.22 2.54 -4.74
N LYS A 37 -8.06 3.23 -5.53
CA LYS A 37 -8.69 2.64 -6.72
C LYS A 37 -7.67 2.16 -7.76
N ALA A 38 -6.58 2.89 -7.94
CA ALA A 38 -5.53 2.49 -8.88
C ALA A 38 -4.78 1.22 -8.41
N LEU A 39 -4.48 1.12 -7.11
CA LEU A 39 -3.87 -0.04 -6.48
C LEU A 39 -4.79 -1.27 -6.51
N GLU A 40 -6.07 -1.10 -6.20
CA GLU A 40 -7.09 -2.16 -6.30
C GLU A 40 -7.17 -2.72 -7.72
N ARG A 41 -7.27 -1.84 -8.73
CA ARG A 41 -7.28 -2.25 -10.15
C ARG A 41 -6.02 -2.98 -10.59
N ALA A 42 -4.88 -2.69 -9.95
CA ALA A 42 -3.61 -3.35 -10.23
C ALA A 42 -3.47 -4.72 -9.53
N GLY A 43 -4.43 -5.10 -8.67
CA GLY A 43 -4.43 -6.38 -7.94
C GLY A 43 -3.91 -6.30 -6.50
N ALA A 44 -3.65 -5.10 -5.97
CA ALA A 44 -3.25 -4.96 -4.56
C ALA A 44 -4.45 -5.12 -3.63
N LEU A 45 -4.24 -5.78 -2.49
CA LEU A 45 -5.20 -5.78 -1.39
C LEU A 45 -5.14 -4.42 -0.68
N VAL A 46 -6.16 -3.58 -0.89
CA VAL A 46 -6.25 -2.28 -0.21
C VAL A 46 -7.11 -2.40 1.04
N VAL A 47 -6.53 -2.01 2.17
CA VAL A 47 -7.21 -1.93 3.47
C VAL A 47 -7.39 -0.46 3.81
N TYR A 48 -8.62 -0.04 4.06
CA TYR A 48 -8.92 1.32 4.47
C TYR A 48 -8.75 1.50 5.97
N GLY A 49 -8.17 2.64 6.39
CA GLY A 49 -8.02 2.99 7.80
C GLY A 49 -9.35 3.00 8.56
N VAL A 50 -9.30 2.67 9.86
CA VAL A 50 -10.49 2.61 10.72
C VAL A 50 -11.02 4.02 11.00
N PHE A 51 -12.34 4.18 10.95
CA PHE A 51 -13.00 5.46 11.22
C PHE A 51 -12.62 6.01 12.61
N LYS A 52 -12.26 7.30 12.67
CA LYS A 52 -11.78 8.03 13.87
C LYS A 52 -10.40 7.63 14.42
N LEU A 53 -9.71 6.66 13.81
CA LEU A 53 -8.31 6.37 14.14
C LEU A 53 -7.40 6.93 13.06
N LYS A 54 -6.27 7.50 13.47
CA LYS A 54 -5.22 7.98 12.57
C LYS A 54 -3.99 7.10 12.69
N VAL A 55 -3.41 6.74 11.56
CA VAL A 55 -2.17 5.98 11.44
C VAL A 55 -1.05 6.98 11.17
N HIS A 56 -0.22 7.22 12.20
CA HIS A 56 0.97 8.04 12.05
C HIS A 56 2.19 7.24 11.59
N ALA A 57 2.13 5.91 11.65
CA ALA A 57 3.24 5.05 11.22
C ALA A 57 3.45 5.13 9.71
N LYS A 58 4.71 5.24 9.28
CA LYS A 58 5.13 5.09 7.89
C LYS A 58 6.06 3.90 7.85
N MET A 59 5.60 2.81 7.28
CA MET A 59 6.31 1.53 7.25
C MET A 59 6.11 0.87 5.90
N LEU A 60 7.13 0.14 5.45
CA LEU A 60 7.07 -0.76 4.31
C LEU A 60 7.76 -2.05 4.74
N VAL A 61 7.19 -3.20 4.41
CA VAL A 61 7.85 -4.49 4.65
C VAL A 61 7.86 -5.28 3.37
N ILE A 62 9.04 -5.73 2.95
CA ILE A 62 9.22 -6.65 1.83
C ILE A 62 9.54 -8.02 2.41
N THR A 63 8.76 -9.03 2.03
CA THR A 63 9.06 -10.42 2.38
C THR A 63 9.58 -11.13 1.14
N LYS A 64 10.78 -11.71 1.24
CA LYS A 64 11.41 -12.48 0.16
C LYS A 64 11.73 -13.89 0.64
N LYS A 65 11.41 -14.88 -0.19
CA LYS A 65 11.82 -16.27 0.02
C LYS A 65 13.12 -16.54 -0.75
N THR A 66 14.18 -16.95 -0.05
CA THR A 66 15.48 -17.33 -0.61
C THR A 66 15.98 -18.59 0.11
N ASP A 67 16.49 -19.59 -0.61
CA ASP A 67 17.00 -20.85 -0.03
C ASP A 67 16.03 -21.51 0.96
N ASN A 68 14.74 -21.45 0.62
CA ASN A 68 13.62 -21.91 1.44
C ASN A 68 13.44 -21.19 2.80
N GLN A 69 14.14 -20.08 3.03
CA GLN A 69 13.99 -19.20 4.18
C GLN A 69 13.21 -17.93 3.81
N LEU A 70 12.37 -17.46 4.73
CA LEU A 70 11.71 -16.16 4.62
C LEU A 70 12.60 -15.09 5.28
N ARG A 71 12.77 -13.97 4.58
CA ARG A 71 13.47 -12.78 5.09
C ARG A 71 12.59 -11.56 4.94
N HIS A 72 12.61 -10.70 5.95
CA HIS A 72 11.87 -9.44 5.99
C HIS A 72 12.84 -8.26 5.86
N PHE A 73 12.46 -7.28 5.04
CA PHE A 73 13.18 -6.02 4.88
C PHE A 73 12.21 -4.90 5.23
N THR A 74 12.54 -4.13 6.26
CA THR A 74 11.79 -2.97 6.76
C THR A 74 12.51 -1.68 6.45
#